data_AF-R7QAB6-F1
#
_entry.id   AF-R7QAB6-F1
#
_cell.length_a   1.000
_cell.length_b   1.000
_cell.length_c   1.000
_cell.angle_alpha   90.00
_cell.angle_beta   90.00
_cell.angle_gamma   90.00
#
_symmetry.space_group_name_H-M   'P 1'
#
loop_
_entity.id
_entity.type
_entity.pdbx_description
1 polymer ?
#
loop_
_entity_poly.entity_id
_entity_poly.type
_entity_poly.pdbx_seq_one_letter_code
_entity_poly.pdbx_strand_id
1 'polypeptide(L)'
;MLPAVAQGAIGITCRDGDQAMLDFLAPLNHPETKTCVDCERSFLARLDGSCRTPIAGQACIEDGVLHFRGLVAKPDGSVVFETGKSGKPADALAIGTDAGTELKEKMGDNFFAV
;
A
#
# COMPACT_ATOMS: atom_id res chain seq x y z
N MET A 1 -13.88 -8.51 -2.51
CA MET A 1 -12.89 -8.67 -1.43
C MET A 1 -11.63 -7.92 -1.84
N LEU A 2 -11.20 -6.94 -1.06
CA LEU A 2 -9.96 -6.21 -1.32
C LEU A 2 -8.75 -7.06 -0.84
N PRO A 3 -7.67 -7.19 -1.63
CA PRO A 3 -6.52 -8.01 -1.25
C PRO A 3 -5.66 -7.34 -0.17
N ALA A 4 -4.83 -8.15 0.50
CA ALA A 4 -3.79 -7.61 1.36
C ALA A 4 -2.82 -6.73 0.55
N VAL A 5 -2.22 -5.75 1.20
CA VAL A 5 -1.19 -4.89 0.59
C VAL A 5 -0.08 -5.76 -0.01
N ALA A 6 0.25 -5.49 -1.27
CA ALA A 6 1.23 -6.19 -2.10
C ALA A 6 0.94 -7.68 -2.35
N GLN A 7 -0.31 -8.13 -2.19
CA GLN A 7 -0.67 -9.53 -2.44
C GLN A 7 -0.41 -9.93 -3.90
N GLY A 8 0.36 -11.00 -4.08
CA GLY A 8 0.74 -11.53 -5.40
C GLY A 8 2.05 -10.95 -5.97
N ALA A 9 2.63 -9.94 -5.33
CA ALA A 9 3.95 -9.43 -5.69
C ALA A 9 5.07 -10.16 -4.94
N ILE A 10 6.21 -10.37 -5.60
CA ILE A 10 7.44 -10.87 -4.97
C ILE A 10 8.40 -9.68 -4.79
N GLY A 11 8.77 -9.42 -3.54
CA GLY A 11 9.80 -8.43 -3.19
C GLY A 11 11.14 -9.11 -2.89
N ILE A 12 12.23 -8.55 -3.41
CA ILE A 12 13.60 -9.00 -3.11
C ILE A 12 14.32 -7.85 -2.42
N THR A 13 14.95 -8.14 -1.28
CA THR A 13 15.76 -7.16 -0.52
C THR A 13 17.24 -7.52 -0.62
N CYS A 14 18.09 -6.54 -0.89
CA CYS A 14 19.54 -6.67 -0.78
C CYS A 14 20.08 -5.72 0.30
N ARG A 15 21.38 -5.81 0.60
CA ARG A 15 22.05 -4.88 1.51
C ARG A 15 22.09 -3.48 0.88
N ASP A 16 22.00 -2.47 1.74
CA ASP A 16 22.21 -1.10 1.32
C ASP A 16 23.66 -0.89 0.83
N GLY A 17 23.84 -0.09 -0.22
CA GLY A 17 25.13 0.14 -0.87
C GLY A 17 25.70 -1.01 -1.72
N ASP A 18 25.02 -2.16 -1.84
CA ASP A 18 25.46 -3.29 -2.67
C ASP A 18 25.06 -3.11 -4.14
N GLN A 19 25.75 -2.21 -4.84
CA GLN A 19 25.44 -1.86 -6.24
C GLN A 19 25.50 -3.08 -7.17
N ALA A 20 26.43 -4.00 -6.94
CA ALA A 20 26.53 -5.22 -7.73
C ALA A 20 25.24 -6.04 -7.64
N MET A 21 24.70 -6.24 -6.44
CA MET A 21 23.41 -6.93 -6.27
C MET A 21 22.24 -6.15 -6.87
N LEU A 22 22.22 -4.82 -6.77
CA LEU A 22 21.19 -4.00 -7.41
C LEU A 22 21.18 -4.17 -8.93
N ASP A 23 22.35 -4.16 -9.57
CA ASP A 23 22.49 -4.35 -11.01
C ASP A 23 22.03 -5.75 -11.44
N PHE A 24 22.32 -6.78 -10.64
CA PHE A 24 21.84 -8.15 -10.89
C PHE A 24 20.31 -8.29 -10.75
N LEU A 25 19.69 -7.56 -9.83
CA LEU A 25 18.25 -7.62 -9.58
C LEU A 25 17.44 -6.73 -10.53
N ALA A 26 18.04 -5.68 -11.07
CA ALA A 26 17.34 -4.69 -11.91
C ALA A 26 16.49 -5.30 -13.05
N PRO A 27 16.94 -6.33 -13.80
CA PRO A 27 16.15 -6.94 -14.87
C PRO A 27 14.90 -7.69 -14.39
N LEU A 28 14.83 -8.06 -13.11
CA LEU A 28 13.68 -8.76 -12.53
C LEU A 28 12.54 -7.81 -12.13
N ASN A 29 12.83 -6.51 -12.04
CA ASN A 29 11.87 -5.53 -11.56
C ASN A 29 10.85 -5.18 -12.66
N HIS A 30 9.56 -5.37 -12.35
CA HIS A 30 8.47 -4.91 -13.19
C HIS A 30 8.04 -3.49 -12.76
N PRO A 31 8.27 -2.44 -13.58
CA PRO A 31 8.08 -1.04 -13.14
C PRO A 31 6.66 -0.69 -12.70
N GLU A 32 5.65 -1.22 -13.39
CA GLU A 32 4.25 -0.95 -13.08
C GLU A 32 3.84 -1.58 -11.75
N THR A 33 4.17 -2.86 -11.54
CA THR A 33 3.94 -3.54 -10.25
C THR A 33 4.65 -2.84 -9.12
N LYS A 34 5.90 -2.41 -9.34
CA LYS A 34 6.64 -1.64 -8.33
C LYS A 34 5.88 -0.37 -7.94
N THR A 35 5.37 0.37 -8.92
CA THR A 35 4.65 1.63 -8.69
C THR A 35 3.35 1.41 -7.91
N CYS A 36 2.57 0.39 -8.27
CA CYS A 36 1.37 0.00 -7.52
C CYS A 36 1.71 -0.42 -6.08
N VAL A 37 2.71 -1.29 -5.91
CA VAL A 37 3.14 -1.76 -4.58
C VAL A 37 3.69 -0.62 -3.73
N ASP A 38 4.39 0.35 -4.32
CA ASP A 38 4.87 1.54 -3.60
C ASP A 38 3.69 2.36 -3.03
N CYS A 39 2.61 2.54 -3.81
CA CYS A 39 1.37 3.17 -3.34
C CYS A 39 0.73 2.38 -2.19
N GLU A 40 0.56 1.07 -2.34
CA GLU A 40 -0.06 0.23 -1.33
C GLU A 40 0.76 0.20 -0.03
N ARG A 41 2.09 0.16 -0.14
CA ARG A 41 3.00 0.17 1.01
C ARG A 41 3.06 1.52 1.71
N SER A 42 2.99 2.65 0.99
CA SER A 42 2.94 3.97 1.64
C SER A 42 1.64 4.14 2.44
N PHE A 43 0.52 3.64 1.92
CA PHE A 43 -0.74 3.53 2.64
C PHE A 43 -0.61 2.71 3.93
N LEU A 44 -0.07 1.49 3.84
CA LEU A 44 0.13 0.63 5.01
C LEU A 44 1.05 1.27 6.05
N ALA A 45 2.15 1.87 5.60
CA ALA A 45 3.12 2.52 6.48
C ALA A 45 2.50 3.71 7.22
N ARG A 46 1.66 4.50 6.54
CA ARG A 46 1.00 5.66 7.15
C ARG A 46 0.03 5.28 8.28
N LEU A 47 -0.56 4.10 8.18
CA LEU A 47 -1.46 3.51 9.17
C LEU A 47 -0.75 2.76 10.30
N ASP A 48 0.59 2.72 10.29
CA ASP A 48 1.40 1.89 11.20
C ASP A 48 0.98 0.40 11.16
N GLY A 49 0.53 -0.06 9.98
CA GLY A 49 -0.05 -1.38 9.78
C GLY A 49 0.98 -2.51 9.67
N SER A 50 0.54 -3.74 9.91
CA SER A 50 1.34 -4.95 9.80
C SER A 50 0.53 -6.11 9.19
N CYS A 51 1.14 -7.29 9.05
CA CYS A 51 0.44 -8.49 8.59
C CYS A 51 -0.68 -8.97 9.53
N ARG A 52 -0.79 -8.42 10.74
CA ARG A 52 -1.82 -8.77 11.73
C ARG A 52 -2.93 -7.74 11.85
N THR A 53 -2.77 -6.57 11.25
CA THR A 53 -3.82 -5.55 11.25
C THR A 53 -4.80 -5.84 10.12
N PRO A 54 -6.12 -5.75 10.35
CA PRO A 54 -7.16 -5.94 9.33
C PRO A 54 -7.20 -4.76 8.35
N ILE A 55 -6.15 -4.65 7.53
CA ILE A 55 -5.93 -3.61 6.52
C ILE A 55 -5.78 -4.29 5.17
N ALA A 56 -6.47 -3.76 4.16
CA ALA A 56 -6.35 -4.21 2.77
C ALA A 56 -6.11 -3.01 1.86
N GLY A 57 -5.44 -3.23 0.74
CA GLY A 57 -5.03 -2.17 -0.17
C GLY A 57 -4.64 -2.72 -1.52
N GLN A 58 -5.13 -2.09 -2.58
CA GLN A 58 -4.82 -2.46 -3.96
C GLN A 58 -4.69 -1.22 -4.83
N ALA A 59 -3.60 -1.14 -5.58
CA ALA A 59 -3.40 -0.20 -6.66
C ALA A 59 -3.38 -0.93 -8.02
N CYS A 60 -3.98 -0.33 -9.03
CA CYS A 60 -3.83 -0.71 -10.43
C CYS A 60 -3.54 0.52 -11.29
N ILE A 61 -2.88 0.33 -12.43
CA ILE A 61 -2.69 1.38 -13.43
C ILE A 61 -3.51 0.99 -14.66
N GLU A 62 -4.49 1.81 -15.02
CA GLU A 62 -5.37 1.61 -16.16
C GLU A 62 -5.40 2.92 -16.96
N ASP A 63 -5.20 2.83 -18.28
CA ASP A 63 -5.18 4.00 -19.19
C ASP A 63 -4.25 5.16 -18.73
N GLY A 64 -3.13 4.81 -18.08
CA GLY A 64 -2.15 5.77 -17.57
C GLY A 64 -2.54 6.46 -16.25
N VAL A 65 -3.60 6.01 -15.59
CA VAL A 65 -4.09 6.51 -14.30
C VAL A 65 -3.87 5.43 -13.24
N LEU A 66 -3.27 5.81 -12.12
CA LEU A 66 -3.20 4.95 -10.94
C LEU A 66 -4.52 5.07 -10.17
N HIS A 67 -5.16 3.94 -9.91
CA HIS A 67 -6.34 3.82 -9.07
C HIS A 67 -5.97 3.03 -7.81
N PHE A 68 -6.20 3.63 -6.64
CA PHE A 68 -5.97 3.01 -5.35
C PHE A 68 -7.29 2.82 -4.60
N ARG A 69 -7.45 1.65 -3.99
CA ARG A 69 -8.52 1.35 -3.01
C ARG A 69 -7.87 0.81 -1.74
N GLY A 70 -8.33 1.27 -0.59
CA GLY A 70 -7.86 0.83 0.71
C GLY A 70 -9.01 0.66 1.70
N LEU A 71 -8.83 -0.21 2.68
CA LEU A 71 -9.76 -0.33 3.82
C LEU A 71 -9.03 -0.68 5.11
N VAL A 72 -9.67 -0.35 6.22
CA VAL A 72 -9.32 -0.78 7.56
C VAL A 72 -10.59 -1.23 8.29
N ALA A 73 -10.51 -2.33 9.03
CA ALA A 73 -11.64 -2.87 9.78
C ALA A 73 -11.30 -3.08 11.26
N LYS A 74 -12.29 -3.26 12.11
CA LYS A 74 -12.06 -3.88 13.43
C LYS A 74 -11.86 -5.39 13.27
N PRO A 75 -11.13 -6.06 14.18
CA PRO A 75 -10.92 -7.51 14.11
C PRO A 75 -12.21 -8.34 14.10
N ASP A 76 -13.26 -7.84 14.75
CA ASP A 76 -14.60 -8.45 14.77
C ASP A 76 -15.48 -8.08 13.57
N GLY A 77 -14.98 -7.23 12.66
CA GLY A 77 -15.71 -6.73 11.49
C GLY A 77 -16.83 -5.74 11.79
N SER A 78 -17.00 -5.30 13.05
CA SER A 78 -18.10 -4.40 13.45
C SER A 78 -18.03 -3.01 12.82
N VAL A 79 -16.81 -2.56 12.49
CA VAL A 79 -16.55 -1.28 11.83
C VAL A 79 -15.59 -1.50 10.68
N VAL A 80 -15.90 -0.90 9.54
CA VAL A 80 -15.05 -0.88 8.34
C VAL A 80 -15.02 0.55 7.80
N PHE A 81 -13.82 1.07 7.54
CA PHE A 81 -13.61 2.30 6.81
C PHE A 81 -12.91 2.01 5.49
N GLU A 82 -13.42 2.59 4.41
CA GLU A 82 -12.87 2.47 3.07
C GLU A 82 -12.43 3.84 2.53
N THR A 83 -11.48 3.82 1.60
CA THR A 83 -11.01 4.98 0.86
C THR A 83 -10.67 4.61 -0.58
N GLY A 84 -10.77 5.58 -1.48
CA GLY A 84 -10.41 5.45 -2.88
C GLY A 84 -9.75 6.72 -3.38
N LYS A 85 -8.65 6.59 -4.10
CA LYS A 85 -7.89 7.72 -4.67
C LYS A 85 -7.46 7.39 -6.09
N SER A 86 -7.24 8.41 -6.90
CA SER A 86 -6.70 8.23 -8.25
C SER A 86 -5.83 9.41 -8.65
N GLY A 87 -4.86 9.16 -9.52
CA GLY A 87 -3.92 10.20 -9.95
C GLY A 87 -2.88 9.66 -10.90
N LYS A 88 -1.79 10.41 -11.08
CA LYS A 88 -0.70 9.98 -11.97
C LYS A 88 0.12 8.90 -11.27
N PRO A 89 0.66 7.92 -12.01
CA PRO A 89 1.58 6.93 -11.45
C PRO A 89 2.79 7.55 -10.72
N ALA A 90 3.26 8.71 -11.18
CA ALA A 90 4.35 9.46 -10.52
C ALA A 90 4.02 9.90 -9.08
N ASP A 91 2.73 10.02 -8.75
CA ASP A 91 2.24 10.45 -7.44
C ASP A 91 1.91 9.26 -6.52
N ALA A 92 2.22 8.02 -6.91
CA ALA A 92 1.85 6.78 -6.20
C ALA A 92 2.08 6.82 -4.69
N LEU A 93 3.26 7.25 -4.25
CA LEU A 93 3.60 7.36 -2.82
C LEU A 93 2.70 8.38 -2.10
N ALA A 94 2.45 9.52 -2.72
CA ALA A 94 1.60 10.58 -2.17
C ALA A 94 0.14 10.13 -2.09
N ILE A 95 -0.36 9.45 -3.13
CA ILE A 95 -1.71 8.88 -3.18
C ILE A 95 -1.93 7.91 -2.02
N GLY A 96 -1.03 6.94 -1.81
CA GLY A 96 -1.16 5.99 -0.72
C GLY A 96 -1.04 6.65 0.67
N THR A 97 -0.13 7.62 0.82
CA THR A 97 0.03 8.37 2.08
C THR A 97 -1.21 9.22 2.41
N ASP A 98 -1.80 9.87 1.41
CA ASP A 98 -3.04 10.65 1.58
C ASP A 98 -4.21 9.74 1.99
N ALA A 99 -4.39 8.62 1.29
CA ALA A 99 -5.40 7.61 1.64
C ALA A 99 -5.22 7.08 3.08
N GLY A 100 -3.98 6.82 3.50
CA GLY A 100 -3.69 6.37 4.86
C GLY A 100 -3.93 7.45 5.90
N THR A 101 -3.68 8.72 5.57
CA THR A 101 -3.97 9.86 6.45
C THR A 101 -5.47 10.00 6.67
N GLU A 102 -6.25 9.95 5.58
CA GLU A 102 -7.71 10.01 5.64
C GLU A 102 -8.31 8.91 6.53
N LEU A 103 -7.84 7.66 6.37
CA LEU A 103 -8.32 6.57 7.22
C LEU A 103 -7.85 6.70 8.67
N LYS A 104 -6.63 7.20 8.92
CA LYS A 104 -6.15 7.45 10.29
C LYS A 104 -7.00 8.48 11.02
N GLU A 105 -7.41 9.54 10.32
CA GLU A 105 -8.32 10.56 10.86
C GLU A 105 -9.72 9.98 11.15
N LYS A 106 -10.26 9.17 10.24
CA LYS A 106 -11.56 8.50 10.43
C LYS A 106 -11.57 7.51 11.60
N MET A 107 -10.48 6.76 11.77
CA MET A 107 -10.31 5.81 12.87
C MET A 107 -10.26 6.50 14.23
N GLY A 108 -9.68 7.70 14.30
CA GLY A 108 -9.35 8.36 15.55
C GLY A 108 -8.34 7.57 16.39
N ASP A 109 -8.15 8.00 17.62
CA ASP A 109 -7.28 7.31 18.56
C ASP A 109 -7.92 6.00 19.06
N ASN A 110 -7.10 4.99 19.38
CA ASN A 110 -7.52 3.72 19.98
C ASN A 110 -8.44 2.83 19.14
N PHE A 111 -8.53 3.01 17.81
CA PHE A 111 -9.37 2.17 16.95
C PHE A 111 -9.08 0.66 17.05
N PHE A 112 -7.80 0.31 17.22
CA PHE A 112 -7.34 -1.07 17.42
C PHE A 112 -7.16 -1.46 18.89
N ALA A 113 -7.45 -0.57 19.83
CA ALA A 113 -7.42 -0.91 21.25
C ALA A 113 -8.58 -1.86 21.55
N VAL A 114 -8.28 -2.96 22.23
CA VAL A 114 -9.23 -3.96 22.73
C VAL A 114 -9.78 -3.49 24.07
#